data_AF-A0A2U0RZT6-F1
#
_entry.id   AF-A0A2U0RZT6-F1
#
_cell.length_a   1.000
_cell.length_b   1.000
_cell.length_c   1.000
_cell.angle_alpha   90.00
_cell.angle_beta   90.00
_cell.angle_gamma   90.00
#
_symmetry.space_group_name_H-M   'P 1'
#
loop_
_entity.id
_entity.type
_entity.pdbx_description
1 polymer ?
#
loop_
_entity_poly.entity_id
_entity_poly.type
_entity_poly.pdbx_seq_one_letter_code
_entity_poly.pdbx_strand_id
1 'polypeptide(L)' 'KEMNYPAPYEMLKRMKETGNVKVYACSPTMEMFGVTKETLIPEVDKIAGAAAFLDIAADADISLLI' A
#
# COMPACT_ATOMS: atom_id res chain seq x y z
N LYS A 1 -1.41 28.89 14.85
CA LYS A 1 -2.05 28.46 13.57
C LYS A 1 -2.24 26.96 13.68
N GLU A 2 -3.48 26.46 13.64
CA GLU A 2 -3.72 25.02 13.53
C GLU A 2 -3.22 24.53 12.17
N MET A 3 -2.46 23.44 12.17
CA MET A 3 -2.03 22.78 10.95
C MET A 3 -3.15 21.85 10.50
N ASN A 4 -3.85 22.24 9.43
CA ASN A 4 -4.95 21.45 8.87
C ASN A 4 -4.41 20.35 7.94
N TYR A 5 -3.81 19.31 8.52
CA TYR A 5 -3.35 18.15 7.76
C TYR A 5 -4.53 17.26 7.37
N PRO A 6 -4.52 16.68 6.15
CA PRO A 6 -5.51 15.69 5.76
C PRO A 6 -5.40 14.44 6.64
N ALA A 7 -6.51 13.75 6.85
CA ALA A 7 -6.50 12.43 7.44
C ALA A 7 -5.69 11.45 6.56
N PRO A 8 -5.10 10.38 7.12
CA PRO A 8 -4.25 9.45 6.37
C PRO A 8 -4.91 8.87 5.11
N TYR A 9 -6.21 8.56 5.16
CA TYR A 9 -6.93 8.03 4.00
C TYR A 9 -7.11 9.07 2.88
N GLU A 10 -7.37 10.32 3.24
CA GLU A 10 -7.43 11.44 2.27
C GLU A 10 -6.06 11.69 1.65
N MET A 11 -4.99 11.56 2.44
CA MET A 11 -3.62 11.62 1.93
C MET A 11 -3.34 10.49 0.93
N LEU A 12 -3.74 9.26 1.24
CA LEU A 12 -3.60 8.11 0.35
C LEU A 12 -4.32 8.34 -0.99
N LYS A 13 -5.56 8.84 -0.97
CA LYS A 13 -6.31 9.16 -2.19
C LYS A 13 -5.58 10.18 -3.06
N ARG A 14 -5.14 11.29 -2.47
CA ARG A 14 -4.35 12.31 -3.19
C ARG A 14 -3.06 11.73 -3.77
N MET A 15 -2.40 10.82 -3.06
CA MET A 15 -1.21 10.13 -3.55
C MET A 15 -1.55 9.21 -4.74
N LYS A 16 -2.68 8.50 -4.69
CA LYS A 16 -3.16 7.65 -5.79
C LYS A 16 -3.53 8.46 -7.04
N GLU A 17 -4.11 9.64 -6.87
CA GLU A 17 -4.43 10.56 -7.98
C GLU A 17 -3.21 11.00 -8.78
N THR A 18 -2.01 10.99 -8.18
CA THR A 18 -0.77 11.30 -8.91
C THR A 18 -0.37 10.24 -9.92
N GLY A 19 -0.89 9.01 -9.80
CA GLY A 19 -0.48 7.86 -10.61
C GLY A 19 0.90 7.27 -10.27
N ASN A 20 1.66 7.90 -9.36
CA ASN A 20 3.02 7.50 -9.03
C ASN A 20 3.11 6.50 -7.87
N VAL A 21 1.98 6.17 -7.24
CA VAL A 21 1.93 5.30 -6.06
C VAL A 21 1.19 4.01 -6.39
N LYS A 22 1.90 2.88 -6.20
CA LYS A 22 1.34 1.52 -6.25
C LYS A 22 1.22 0.95 -4.85
N VAL A 23 0.03 0.49 -4.51
CA VAL A 23 -0.32 -0.09 -3.22
C VAL A 23 -0.48 -1.59 -3.40
N TYR A 24 0.27 -2.36 -2.60
CA TYR A 24 0.25 -3.81 -2.62
C TYR A 24 -0.32 -4.35 -1.32
N ALA A 25 -1.24 -5.30 -1.40
CA ALA A 25 -1.69 -6.06 -0.25
C ALA A 25 -0.85 -7.33 -0.06
N CYS A 26 -0.32 -7.52 1.14
CA CYS A 26 0.53 -8.65 1.50
C CYS A 26 -0.30 -9.94 1.61
N SER A 27 -0.10 -10.91 0.70
CA SER A 27 -0.93 -12.11 0.65
C SER A 27 -0.85 -12.99 1.92
N PRO A 28 0.32 -13.22 2.54
CA PRO A 28 0.37 -13.98 3.80
C PRO A 28 -0.39 -13.27 4.93
N THR A 29 -0.28 -11.94 5.02
CA THR A 29 -1.01 -11.17 6.02
C THR A 29 -2.52 -11.24 5.80
N MET A 30 -2.97 -11.19 4.54
CA MET A 30 -4.39 -11.35 4.23
C MET A 30 -4.92 -12.69 4.72
N GLU A 31 -4.18 -13.78 4.50
CA GLU A 31 -4.55 -15.12 4.99
C GLU A 31 -4.56 -15.20 6.52
N MET A 32 -3.55 -14.61 7.19
CA MET A 32 -3.46 -14.58 8.65
C MET A 32 -4.66 -13.91 9.33
N PHE A 33 -5.21 -12.85 8.71
CA PHE A 33 -6.32 -12.08 9.26
C PHE A 33 -7.67 -12.37 8.60
N GLY A 34 -7.74 -13.34 7.68
CA GLY A 34 -8.97 -13.68 6.96
C GLY A 34 -9.51 -12.53 6.08
N VAL A 35 -8.63 -11.66 5.60
CA VAL A 35 -8.98 -10.54 4.71
C VAL A 35 -9.10 -11.08 3.29
N THR A 36 -10.23 -10.81 2.64
CA THR A 36 -10.46 -11.20 1.25
C THR A 36 -10.30 -10.01 0.32
N LYS A 37 -10.26 -10.26 -0.99
CA LYS A 37 -10.09 -9.18 -1.97
C LYS A 37 -11.25 -8.17 -1.93
N GLU A 38 -12.43 -8.63 -1.57
CA GLU A 38 -13.66 -7.83 -1.51
C GLU A 38 -13.68 -6.85 -0.33
N THR A 39 -12.88 -7.11 0.71
CA THR A 39 -12.78 -6.23 1.90
C THR A 39 -11.60 -5.26 1.83
N LEU A 40 -10.82 -5.30 0.75
CA LEU A 40 -9.74 -4.34 0.51
C LEU A 40 -10.29 -2.99 0.06
N ILE A 41 -9.57 -1.93 0.39
CA ILE A 41 -9.84 -0.59 -0.14
C ILE A 41 -9.61 -0.57 -1.66
N PRO A 42 -10.39 0.22 -2.41
CA PRO A 42 -10.29 0.27 -3.88
C PRO A 42 -8.94 0.79 -4.37
N GLU A 43 -8.17 1.47 -3.52
CA GLU A 43 -6.84 1.99 -3.82
C GLU A 43 -5.74 0.91 -3.90
N VAL A 44 -6.02 -0.34 -3.51
CA VAL A 44 -5.09 -1.46 -3.65
C VAL A 44 -5.01 -1.88 -5.13
N ASP A 45 -3.81 -1.81 -5.71
CA ASP A 45 -3.61 -2.17 -7.11
C ASP A 45 -3.43 -3.67 -7.30
N LYS A 46 -2.67 -4.32 -6.39
CA LYS A 46 -2.26 -5.71 -6.54
C LYS A 46 -2.11 -6.41 -5.19
N ILE A 47 -2.25 -7.73 -5.22
CA ILE A 47 -1.88 -8.61 -4.12
C ILE A 47 -0.47 -9.13 -4.42
N ALA A 48 0.43 -9.06 -3.44
CA ALA A 48 1.81 -9.49 -3.58
C ALA A 48 2.25 -10.33 -2.37
N GLY A 49 3.04 -11.37 -2.64
CA GLY A 49 3.72 -12.17 -1.62
C GLY A 49 5.14 -11.69 -1.37
N ALA A 50 5.85 -12.38 -0.47
CA ALA A 50 7.22 -12.03 -0.09
C ALA A 50 8.19 -11.98 -1.27
N ALA A 51 8.11 -12.93 -2.21
CA ALA A 51 8.98 -12.96 -3.39
C ALA A 51 8.81 -11.71 -4.27
N ALA A 52 7.56 -11.35 -4.59
CA ALA A 52 7.27 -10.15 -5.38
C ALA A 52 7.69 -8.86 -4.66
N PHE A 53 7.59 -8.81 -3.32
CA PHE A 53 8.12 -7.69 -2.55
C PHE A 53 9.65 -7.60 -2.64
N LEU A 54 10.37 -8.73 -2.55
CA LEU A 54 11.82 -8.75 -2.66
C LEU A 54 12.31 -8.28 -4.04
N ASP A 55 11.62 -8.65 -5.11
CA ASP A 55 11.94 -8.15 -6.46
C ASP A 55 11.77 -6.63 -6.55
N ILE A 56 10.66 -6.10 -6.01
CA ILE A 56 10.40 -4.65 -5.98
C ILE A 56 11.43 -3.93 -5.11
N ALA A 57 11.78 -4.50 -3.96
CA ALA A 57 12.73 -3.90 -3.02
C ALA A 57 14.16 -3.92 -3.56
N ALA A 58 14.53 -4.93 -4.34
CA ALA A 58 15.83 -5.02 -4.99
C ALA A 58 16.04 -3.91 -6.04
N ASP A 59 14.97 -3.50 -6.73
CA ASP A 59 14.98 -2.40 -7.71
C ASP A 59 14.81 -1.00 -7.05
N ALA A 60 14.47 -0.93 -5.77
CA ALA A 60 14.22 0.35 -5.09
C ALA A 60 15.52 0.99 -4.59
N ASP A 61 15.68 2.31 -4.84
CA ASP A 61 16.83 3.07 -4.29
C ASP A 61 16.82 3.12 -2.75
N ILE A 62 15.62 3.15 -2.16
CA ILE A 62 15.43 3.23 -0.71
C ILE A 62 14.27 2.32 -0.31
N SER A 63 14.53 1.47 0.68
CA SER A 63 13.52 0.63 1.34
C SER A 63 13.41 1.02 2.81
N LEU A 64 12.18 1.22 3.29
CA LEU A 64 11.86 1.56 4.68
C LEU A 64 10.90 0.53 5.26
N LEU A 65 11.10 0.19 6.54
CA LEU A 65 10.16 -0.58 7.35
C LEU A 65 9.60 0.36 8.42
N ILE A 66 8.28 0.56 8.43
CA ILE A 66 7.55 1.50 9.29
C ILE A 66 6.60 0.72 10.19
#